data_AF-A0A7Z7MU83-F1
#
_entry.id   AF-A0A7Z7MU83-F1
#
_cell.length_a   1.000
_cell.length_b   1.000
_cell.length_c   1.000
_cell.angle_alpha   90.00
_cell.angle_beta   90.00
_cell.angle_gamma   90.00
#
_symmetry.space_group_name_H-M   'P 1'
#
loop_
_entity.id
_entity.type
_entity.pdbx_description
1 polymer ?
#
loop_
_entity_poly.entity_id
_entity_poly.type
_entity_poly.pdbx_seq_one_letter_code
_entity_poly.pdbx_strand_id
1 'polypeptide(L)'
;MQHLALAFHRANASATTARTAERRNLIPQLRELANQLAATIREGSPAQARRLAHQYILPPIAWGFLASCLQQQNISAEVIVGVLS
;
A
#
# COMPACT_ATOMS: atom_id res chain seq x y z
N MET A 1 -1.84 -20.07 49.93
CA MET A 1 -1.05 -18.86 50.25
C MET A 1 0.15 -18.73 49.32
N GLN A 2 -0.06 -18.55 48.00
CA GLN A 2 1.00 -18.20 47.04
C GLN A 2 0.37 -17.51 45.81
N HIS A 3 0.27 -16.18 45.82
CA HIS A 3 0.06 -15.39 44.59
C HIS A 3 1.34 -14.59 44.34
N LEU A 4 2.11 -15.10 43.38
CA LEU A 4 3.40 -14.62 42.94
C LEU A 4 3.23 -13.35 42.09
N ALA A 5 4.06 -12.35 42.43
CA ALA A 5 4.32 -11.06 41.81
C ALA A 5 3.74 -10.77 40.39
N LEU A 6 2.78 -9.85 40.32
CA LEU A 6 2.47 -9.06 39.12
C LEU A 6 3.05 -7.65 39.27
N ALA A 7 4.32 -7.47 38.96
CA ALA A 7 4.94 -6.14 38.92
C ALA A 7 6.06 -6.04 37.88
N PHE A 8 5.88 -6.61 36.68
CA PHE A 8 6.80 -6.36 35.56
C PHE A 8 6.06 -6.41 34.21
N HIS A 9 5.22 -5.41 33.93
CA HIS A 9 4.90 -5.07 32.54
C HIS A 9 4.37 -3.63 32.35
N ARG A 10 4.97 -2.64 33.04
CA ARG A 10 4.61 -1.22 32.86
C ARG A 10 5.46 -0.49 31.82
N ALA A 11 5.97 -1.18 30.79
CA ALA A 11 6.87 -0.52 29.83
C ALA A 11 6.79 -1.02 28.37
N ASN A 12 5.69 -1.65 27.94
CA ASN A 12 5.64 -2.13 26.54
C ASN A 12 4.32 -1.92 25.77
N ALA A 13 3.36 -1.18 26.33
CA ALA A 13 2.10 -0.89 25.63
C ALA A 13 2.23 0.19 24.53
N SER A 14 3.32 0.98 24.52
CA SER A 14 3.48 2.11 23.60
C SER A 14 4.17 1.78 22.27
N ALA A 15 4.79 0.59 22.12
CA ALA A 15 5.46 0.20 20.88
C ALA A 15 4.55 -0.59 19.92
N THR A 16 3.50 -1.23 20.44
CA THR A 16 2.60 -2.07 19.64
C THR A 16 1.51 -1.27 18.92
N THR A 17 1.09 -0.14 19.48
CA THR A 17 0.07 0.76 18.89
C THR A 17 0.60 1.49 17.65
N ALA A 18 1.88 1.87 17.60
CA ALA A 18 2.50 2.48 16.42
C ALA A 18 2.57 1.50 15.22
N ARG A 19 3.03 0.26 15.45
CA ARG A 19 3.08 -0.79 14.40
C ARG A 19 1.70 -1.21 13.88
N THR A 20 0.68 -1.15 14.73
CA THR A 20 -0.71 -1.48 14.34
C THR A 20 -1.37 -0.33 13.57
N ALA A 21 -0.99 0.92 13.85
CA ALA A 21 -1.41 2.09 13.09
C ALA A 21 -0.77 2.15 11.69
N GLU A 22 0.51 1.75 11.55
CA GLU A 22 1.17 1.64 10.23
C GLU A 22 0.49 0.61 9.32
N ARG A 23 0.10 -0.55 9.87
CA ARG A 23 -0.62 -1.59 9.10
C ARG A 23 -2.04 -1.18 8.70
N ARG A 24 -2.70 -0.28 9.44
CA ARG A 24 -4.09 0.14 9.16
C ARG A 24 -4.22 1.10 7.98
N ASN A 25 -3.14 1.72 7.52
CA ASN A 25 -3.20 2.76 6.49
C ASN A 25 -2.68 2.33 5.10
N LEU A 26 -2.36 1.05 4.90
CA LEU A 26 -1.84 0.57 3.61
C LEU A 26 -2.89 0.58 2.50
N ILE A 27 -4.13 0.22 2.78
CA ILE A 27 -5.22 0.21 1.79
C ILE A 27 -5.53 1.61 1.23
N PRO A 28 -5.74 2.66 2.07
CA PRO A 28 -5.96 4.00 1.55
C PRO A 28 -4.75 4.54 0.78
N GLN A 29 -3.52 4.26 1.23
CA GLN A 29 -2.30 4.66 0.51
C GLN A 29 -2.18 3.99 -0.86
N LEU A 30 -2.48 2.70 -0.97
CA LEU A 30 -2.48 1.99 -2.25
C LEU A 30 -3.58 2.49 -3.18
N ARG A 31 -4.75 2.84 -2.64
CA ARG A 31 -5.84 3.42 -3.43
C ARG A 31 -5.48 4.81 -3.95
N GLU A 32 -4.84 5.63 -3.13
CA GLU A 32 -4.34 6.94 -3.52
C GLU A 32 -3.27 6.83 -4.61
N LEU A 33 -2.34 5.88 -4.46
CA LEU A 33 -1.34 5.59 -5.49
C LEU A 33 -1.99 5.11 -6.80
N ALA A 34 -3.01 4.24 -6.74
CA ALA A 34 -3.75 3.82 -7.93
C ALA A 34 -4.43 5.00 -8.63
N ASN A 35 -4.96 5.97 -7.89
CA ASN A 35 -5.55 7.18 -8.45
C ASN A 35 -4.50 8.07 -9.12
N GLN A 36 -3.33 8.25 -8.50
CA GLN A 36 -2.22 8.98 -9.09
C GLN A 36 -1.74 8.32 -10.38
N LEU A 37 -1.54 6.99 -10.36
CA LEU A 37 -1.18 6.23 -11.55
C LEU A 37 -2.23 6.37 -12.66
N ALA A 38 -3.52 6.26 -12.33
CA ALA A 38 -4.60 6.44 -13.30
C ALA A 38 -4.62 7.85 -13.90
N ALA A 39 -4.39 8.89 -13.09
CA ALA A 39 -4.30 10.27 -13.55
C ALA A 39 -3.13 10.45 -14.53
N THR A 40 -1.93 9.99 -14.17
CA THR A 40 -0.74 10.08 -15.02
C THR A 40 -0.88 9.29 -16.33
N ILE A 41 -1.58 8.14 -16.30
CA ILE A 41 -1.89 7.38 -17.52
C ILE A 41 -2.87 8.16 -18.41
N ARG A 42 -3.91 8.77 -17.83
CA ARG A 42 -4.89 9.58 -18.59
C ARG A 42 -4.30 10.87 -19.16
N GLU A 43 -3.30 11.42 -18.51
CA GLU A 43 -2.48 12.54 -19.03
C GLU A 43 -1.58 12.13 -20.21
N GLY A 44 -1.60 10.86 -20.62
CA GLY A 44 -0.87 10.36 -21.79
C GLY A 44 0.59 10.00 -21.51
N SER A 45 0.98 9.87 -20.23
CA SER A 45 2.38 9.60 -19.82
C SER A 45 2.53 8.27 -19.08
N PRO A 46 2.30 7.11 -19.74
CA PRO A 46 2.44 5.79 -19.10
C PRO A 46 3.86 5.51 -18.61
N ALA A 47 4.88 6.08 -19.25
CA ALA A 47 6.27 5.96 -18.81
C ALA A 47 6.52 6.60 -17.43
N GLN A 48 5.80 7.68 -17.11
CA GLN A 48 5.90 8.34 -15.81
C GLN A 48 5.14 7.56 -14.74
N ALA A 49 3.97 7.02 -15.08
CA ALA A 49 3.24 6.10 -14.21
C ALA A 49 4.10 4.87 -13.84
N ARG A 50 4.85 4.31 -14.80
CA ARG A 50 5.79 3.22 -14.52
C ARG A 50 6.87 3.63 -13.52
N ARG A 51 7.50 4.80 -13.70
CA ARG A 51 8.49 5.30 -12.74
C ARG A 51 7.91 5.45 -11.34
N LEU A 52 6.70 6.00 -11.23
CA LEU A 52 6.00 6.11 -9.95
C LEU A 52 5.75 4.73 -9.33
N ALA A 53 5.24 3.75 -10.08
CA ALA A 53 5.01 2.41 -9.58
C ALA A 53 6.31 1.74 -9.05
N HIS A 54 7.43 1.92 -9.76
CA HIS A 54 8.73 1.37 -9.38
C HIS A 54 9.37 2.09 -8.19
N GLN A 55 9.09 3.37 -7.97
CA GLN A 55 9.59 4.14 -6.81
C GLN A 55 9.03 3.65 -5.48
N TYR A 56 7.80 3.12 -5.47
CA TYR A 56 7.12 2.75 -4.23
C TYR A 56 7.55 1.39 -3.65
N ILE A 57 8.48 0.66 -4.29
CA ILE A 57 9.00 -0.66 -3.87
C ILE A 57 7.89 -1.52 -3.24
N LEU A 58 6.84 -1.78 -4.03
CA LEU A 58 5.64 -2.43 -3.52
C LEU A 58 5.81 -3.95 -3.45
N PRO A 59 5.31 -4.61 -2.38
CA PRO A 59 5.29 -6.06 -2.32
C PRO A 59 4.38 -6.62 -3.42
N PRO A 60 4.66 -7.78 -4.02
CA PRO A 60 3.88 -8.34 -5.14
C PRO A 60 2.36 -8.40 -4.88
N ILE A 61 1.96 -8.62 -3.63
CA ILE A 61 0.54 -8.64 -3.22
C ILE A 61 -0.19 -7.30 -3.46
N ALA A 62 0.53 -6.17 -3.41
CA ALA A 62 -0.03 -4.85 -3.68
C ALA A 62 -0.25 -4.61 -5.19
N TRP A 63 0.45 -5.33 -6.07
CA TRP A 63 0.35 -5.14 -7.52
C TRP A 63 -1.01 -5.62 -8.03
N GLY A 64 -1.51 -6.74 -7.50
CA GLY A 64 -2.85 -7.23 -7.82
C GLY A 64 -3.96 -6.26 -7.38
N PHE A 65 -3.77 -5.60 -6.23
CA PHE A 65 -4.69 -4.56 -5.75
C PHE A 65 -4.65 -3.32 -6.66
N LEU A 66 -3.46 -2.83 -7.00
CA LEU A 66 -3.30 -1.70 -7.92
C LEU A 66 -3.90 -2.00 -9.30
N ALA A 67 -3.62 -3.18 -9.86
CA ALA A 67 -4.19 -3.61 -11.13
C ALA A 67 -5.73 -3.62 -11.07
N SER A 68 -6.31 -4.15 -9.99
CA SER A 68 -7.76 -4.15 -9.77
C SER A 68 -8.33 -2.73 -9.69
N CYS A 69 -7.66 -1.81 -8.99
CA CYS A 69 -8.06 -0.41 -8.90
C CYS A 69 -7.94 0.34 -10.24
N LEU A 70 -6.92 0.03 -11.05
CA LEU A 70 -6.74 0.62 -12.38
C LEU A 70 -7.78 0.09 -13.37
N GLN A 71 -8.13 -1.20 -13.31
CA GLN A 71 -9.19 -1.80 -14.10
C GLN A 71 -10.57 -1.18 -13.77
N GLN A 72 -10.87 -0.96 -12.49
CA GLN A 72 -12.08 -0.24 -12.06
C GLN A 72 -12.17 1.18 -12.63
N GLN A 73 -11.02 1.78 -12.99
CA GLN A 73 -10.93 3.12 -13.57
C GLN A 73 -10.91 3.11 -15.12
N ASN A 74 -11.28 1.99 -15.76
CA ASN A 74 -11.27 1.78 -17.21
C ASN A 74 -9.87 1.92 -17.86
N ILE A 75 -8.80 1.63 -17.12
CA ILE A 75 -7.45 1.53 -17.71
C ILE A 75 -7.33 0.15 -18.39
N SER A 76 -6.85 0.11 -19.63
CA SER A 76 -6.67 -1.14 -20.37
C SER A 76 -5.61 -2.04 -19.72
N ALA A 77 -5.85 -3.36 -19.72
CA ALA A 77 -4.95 -4.33 -19.12
C ALA A 77 -3.51 -4.26 -19.68
N GLU A 78 -3.35 -3.97 -20.98
CA GLU A 78 -2.04 -3.80 -21.62
C GLU A 78 -1.24 -2.65 -20.99
N VAL A 79 -1.90 -1.53 -20.70
CA VAL A 79 -1.28 -0.36 -20.06
C VAL A 79 -0.94 -0.67 -18.60
N ILE A 80 -1.81 -1.39 -17.90
CA ILE A 80 -1.59 -1.81 -16.51
C ILE A 80 -0.35 -2.72 -16.43
N VAL A 81 -0.26 -3.72 -17.30
CA VAL A 81 0.92 -4.61 -17.36
C VAL A 81 2.16 -3.80 -17.71
N GLY A 82 2.11 -2.87 -18.66
CA GLY A 82 3.27 -2.04 -19.02
C GLY A 82 3.75 -1.10 -17.90
N VAL A 83 2.86 -0.69 -17.00
CA VAL A 83 3.17 0.18 -15.85
C VAL A 83 3.63 -0.62 -14.63
N LEU A 84 2.99 -1.78 -14.41
CA LEU A 84 3.26 -2.71 -13.32
C LEU A 84 4.12 -3.90 -13.80
N SER A 85 5.12 -3.67 -14.66
CA SER A 85 6.15 -4.66 -15.04
C SER A 85 7.54 -4.09 -14.93
#